data_AF-A0A4R4W3T4-F1
#
_entry.id   AF-A0A4R4W3T4-F1
#
_cell.length_a   1.000
_cell.length_b   1.000
_cell.length_c   1.000
_cell.angle_alpha   90.00
_cell.angle_beta   90.00
_cell.angle_gamma   90.00
#
_symmetry.space_group_name_H-M   'P 1'
#
loop_
_entity.id
_entity.type
_entity.pdbx_description
1 polymer ?
#
loop_
_entity_poly.entity_id
_entity_poly.type
_entity_poly.pdbx_seq_one_letter_code
_entity_poly.pdbx_strand_id
1 'polypeptide(L)'
;LAPGHGHGHGHGHGSGLGDGHGDGDAHGDGHDPRRPPRLLGLLRSMGMLVDRAADGDREPYDITRSPVRPGVPRSARLTAMARAETGALVHLWYANTFQPGRHNHEFPGEVRHGALPVRVRHPLTGATVTVAEVRVTEVETIDDLDRAEEDRSRLDLGYGMCFGHNERKAIAMAGLDLLVHRDGGRSSLEQEVLLTLDGIEASGFLEHLKLPHYVDFRSVLDRKRAVRAAMEEAR
;
A
#
# COMPACT_ATOMS: atom_id res chain seq x y z
N LEU A 1 0.70 6.34 22.32
CA LEU A 1 0.39 4.94 21.93
C LEU A 1 -1.13 4.80 21.91
N ALA A 2 -1.75 4.85 20.72
CA ALA A 2 -3.15 4.46 20.57
C ALA A 2 -3.28 2.94 20.84
N PRO A 3 -4.45 2.41 21.23
CA PRO A 3 -4.59 0.99 21.52
C PRO A 3 -4.36 0.16 20.26
N GLY A 4 -3.18 -0.43 20.13
CA GLY A 4 -2.89 -1.47 19.14
C GLY A 4 -3.48 -2.80 19.61
N HIS A 5 -4.19 -3.52 18.75
CA HIS A 5 -4.70 -4.87 19.04
C HIS A 5 -3.61 -5.97 19.02
N GLY A 6 -2.34 -5.60 19.19
CA GLY A 6 -1.19 -6.49 19.07
C GLY A 6 -1.09 -7.57 20.15
N HIS A 7 -1.76 -7.42 21.29
CA HIS A 7 -1.77 -8.41 22.37
C HIS A 7 -3.10 -8.35 23.13
N GLY A 8 -4.09 -9.11 22.70
CA GLY A 8 -5.38 -9.19 23.40
C GLY A 8 -5.96 -10.59 23.32
N HIS A 9 -5.62 -11.44 24.30
CA HIS A 9 -6.46 -12.60 24.60
C HIS A 9 -7.82 -12.08 25.07
N GLY A 10 -8.88 -12.43 24.34
CA GLY A 10 -10.23 -11.96 24.60
C GLY A 10 -10.76 -12.43 25.94
N HIS A 11 -10.86 -11.50 26.89
CA HIS A 11 -11.75 -11.62 28.04
C HIS A 11 -12.50 -10.30 28.20
N GLY A 12 -13.83 -10.37 28.06
CA GLY A 12 -14.71 -9.24 28.26
C GLY A 12 -14.92 -8.94 29.74
N HIS A 13 -14.91 -7.65 30.08
CA HIS A 13 -15.59 -6.92 31.16
C HIS A 13 -15.21 -5.44 30.92
N GLY A 14 -16.06 -4.43 30.99
CA GLY A 14 -16.98 -4.05 32.06
C GLY A 14 -16.62 -2.60 32.45
N SER A 15 -17.61 -1.71 32.33
CA SER A 15 -17.64 -0.25 32.59
C SER A 15 -16.64 0.39 33.57
N GLY A 16 -16.20 1.62 33.25
CA GLY A 16 -15.64 2.57 34.23
C GLY A 16 -15.46 3.97 33.65
N LEU A 17 -16.37 4.89 33.99
CA LEU A 17 -16.25 6.33 33.76
C LEU A 17 -15.18 6.92 34.70
N GLY A 18 -14.41 7.89 34.22
CA GLY A 18 -13.46 8.65 35.03
C GLY A 18 -12.94 9.87 34.29
N ASP A 19 -13.55 11.02 34.57
CA ASP A 19 -13.04 12.35 34.22
C ASP A 19 -11.75 12.67 34.99
N GLY A 20 -10.83 13.36 34.34
CA GLY A 20 -9.62 13.90 34.97
C GLY A 20 -9.09 15.09 34.18
N HIS A 21 -9.54 16.29 34.53
CA HIS A 21 -8.90 17.55 34.18
C HIS A 21 -7.57 17.71 34.93
N GLY A 22 -6.58 18.28 34.25
CA GLY A 22 -5.30 18.70 34.85
C GLY A 22 -4.52 19.55 33.86
N ASP A 23 -4.65 20.86 34.01
CA ASP A 23 -3.94 21.92 33.28
C ASP A 23 -2.61 22.25 34.00
N GLY A 24 -1.59 22.73 33.28
CA GLY A 24 -0.36 23.25 33.90
C GLY A 24 0.90 23.20 33.04
N ASP A 25 1.27 24.37 32.51
CA ASP A 25 2.42 24.70 31.66
C ASP A 25 3.82 24.61 32.32
N ALA A 26 4.86 24.45 31.48
CA ALA A 26 5.98 25.41 31.27
C ALA A 26 7.41 24.81 31.18
N HIS A 27 8.01 25.02 29.99
CA HIS A 27 9.42 25.25 29.61
C HIS A 27 10.56 24.25 29.96
N GLY A 28 11.14 23.67 28.90
CA GLY A 28 12.46 23.04 28.84
C GLY A 28 12.79 22.67 27.39
N ASP A 29 14.06 22.82 26.98
CA ASP A 29 14.55 22.71 25.60
C ASP A 29 14.01 21.48 24.82
N GLY A 30 13.51 21.74 23.61
CA GLY A 30 12.38 21.01 22.99
C GLY A 30 12.64 19.58 22.52
N HIS A 31 12.54 18.62 23.43
CA HIS A 31 12.19 17.24 23.10
C HIS A 31 11.03 16.81 23.98
N ASP A 32 9.80 16.82 23.44
CA ASP A 32 8.68 16.13 24.07
C ASP A 32 8.91 14.63 23.85
N PRO A 33 9.26 13.83 24.88
CA PRO A 33 9.48 12.40 24.72
C PRO A 33 8.21 11.66 24.24
N ARG A 34 7.04 12.31 24.29
CA ARG A 34 5.78 11.79 23.75
C ARG A 34 5.60 12.06 22.25
N ARG A 35 6.50 12.85 21.64
CA ARG A 35 6.53 13.19 20.22
C ARG A 35 7.97 13.11 19.69
N PRO A 36 8.54 11.91 19.58
CA PRO A 36 9.89 11.76 19.04
C PRO A 36 9.97 12.34 17.62
N PRO A 37 11.14 12.85 17.21
CA PRO A 37 11.37 13.27 15.83
C PRO A 37 11.19 12.09 14.89
N ARG A 38 10.79 12.35 13.64
CA ARG A 38 10.65 11.31 12.62
C ARG A 38 11.99 10.61 12.38
N LEU A 39 12.02 9.29 12.49
CA LEU A 39 13.15 8.41 12.19
C LEU A 39 13.72 8.73 10.80
N LEU A 40 12.87 8.93 9.81
CA LEU A 40 13.31 9.30 8.47
C LEU A 40 14.07 10.64 8.45
N GLY A 41 13.64 11.61 9.25
CA GLY A 41 14.35 12.88 9.41
C GLY A 41 15.75 12.70 9.98
N LEU A 42 15.89 11.80 10.96
CA LEU A 42 17.17 11.43 11.55
C LEU A 42 18.07 10.67 10.56
N LEU A 43 17.54 9.70 9.84
CA LEU A 43 18.30 8.96 8.82
C LEU A 43 18.76 9.88 7.68
N ARG A 44 17.93 10.85 7.28
CA ARG A 44 18.31 11.89 6.29
C ARG A 44 19.42 12.79 6.82
N SER A 45 19.35 13.23 8.08
CA SER A 45 20.39 14.10 8.65
C SER A 45 21.74 13.40 8.79
N MET A 46 21.74 12.06 8.94
CA MET A 46 22.95 11.24 8.92
C MET A 46 23.44 10.88 7.50
N GLY A 47 22.71 11.27 6.44
CA GLY A 47 23.07 10.93 5.06
C GLY A 47 22.88 9.45 4.70
N MET A 48 22.08 8.71 5.48
CA MET A 48 21.95 7.25 5.38
C MET A 48 20.89 6.79 4.38
N LEU A 49 20.24 7.69 3.66
CA LEU A 49 19.14 7.35 2.74
C LEU A 49 19.48 7.72 1.30
N VAL A 50 19.01 6.90 0.38
CA VAL A 50 18.97 7.27 -1.03
C VAL A 50 18.00 8.42 -1.23
N ASP A 51 18.41 9.39 -2.06
CA ASP A 51 17.50 10.46 -2.43
C ASP A 51 16.48 9.95 -3.46
N ARG A 52 15.22 9.86 -3.01
CA ARG A 52 14.07 9.48 -3.82
C ARG A 52 13.19 10.67 -4.19
N ALA A 53 13.62 11.90 -3.89
CA ALA A 53 12.87 13.08 -4.27
C ALA A 53 12.77 13.15 -5.80
N ALA A 54 11.55 13.24 -6.31
CA ALA A 54 11.36 13.66 -7.69
C ALA A 54 11.74 15.14 -7.80
N ASP A 55 12.21 15.58 -8.96
CA ASP A 55 12.42 17.00 -9.23
C ASP A 55 11.08 17.75 -9.13
N GLY A 56 10.84 18.38 -7.99
CA GLY A 56 9.65 19.20 -7.72
C GLY A 56 8.40 18.41 -7.28
N ASP A 57 7.28 19.14 -7.23
CA ASP A 57 5.96 18.62 -6.85
C ASP A 57 5.11 18.42 -8.12
N ARG A 58 5.32 17.28 -8.79
CA ARG A 58 4.60 16.96 -10.02
C ARG A 58 3.16 16.55 -9.72
N GLU A 59 2.23 17.02 -10.54
CA GLU A 59 0.83 16.64 -10.47
C GLU A 59 0.66 15.10 -10.42
N PRO A 60 0.00 14.54 -9.39
CA PRO A 60 -0.20 13.11 -9.25
C PRO A 60 -1.01 12.51 -10.40
N TYR A 61 -0.63 11.30 -10.83
CA TYR A 61 -1.41 10.55 -11.81
C TYR A 61 -2.74 10.04 -11.24
N ASP A 62 -3.85 10.46 -11.83
CA ASP A 62 -5.20 10.05 -11.41
C ASP A 62 -5.69 8.82 -12.18
N ILE A 63 -5.58 7.66 -11.54
CA ILE A 63 -6.00 6.37 -12.09
C ILE A 63 -7.53 6.25 -12.27
N THR A 64 -8.31 7.14 -11.67
CA THR A 64 -9.78 7.18 -11.86
C THR A 64 -10.17 7.88 -13.16
N ARG A 65 -9.24 8.63 -13.76
CA ARG A 65 -9.44 9.40 -14.98
C ARG A 65 -8.64 8.89 -16.17
N SER A 66 -7.61 8.08 -15.93
CA SER A 66 -6.74 7.56 -16.99
C SER A 66 -6.37 6.11 -16.71
N PRO A 67 -6.43 5.23 -17.72
CA PRO A 67 -6.13 3.81 -17.54
C PRO A 67 -4.68 3.61 -17.13
N VAL A 68 -4.40 2.60 -16.31
CA VAL A 68 -3.05 2.29 -15.82
C VAL A 68 -2.42 1.14 -16.61
N ARG A 69 -1.11 1.22 -16.82
CA ARG A 69 -0.26 0.18 -17.42
C ARG A 69 1.12 0.21 -16.74
N PRO A 70 1.91 -0.87 -16.79
CA PRO A 70 3.29 -0.84 -16.30
C PRO A 70 4.09 0.33 -16.89
N GLY A 71 4.99 0.91 -16.10
CA GLY A 71 5.72 2.15 -16.43
C GLY A 71 5.00 3.45 -16.02
N VAL A 72 3.89 3.36 -15.30
CA VAL A 72 3.23 4.54 -14.69
C VAL A 72 4.07 5.16 -13.57
N PRO A 73 3.87 6.45 -13.25
CA PRO A 73 4.57 7.08 -12.13
C PRO A 73 4.22 6.42 -10.79
N ARG A 74 5.12 6.57 -9.80
CA ARG A 74 4.94 6.03 -8.44
C ARG A 74 3.62 6.46 -7.80
N SER A 75 3.14 7.67 -8.08
CA SER A 75 1.84 8.15 -7.60
C SER A 75 0.70 7.21 -8.00
N ALA A 76 0.70 6.70 -9.25
CA ALA A 76 -0.33 5.78 -9.73
C ALA A 76 -0.31 4.46 -8.96
N ARG A 77 0.90 3.92 -8.72
CA ARG A 77 1.08 2.69 -7.93
C ARG A 77 0.61 2.85 -6.49
N LEU A 78 0.97 3.96 -5.85
CA LEU A 78 0.53 4.27 -4.47
C LEU A 78 -1.00 4.43 -4.41
N THR A 79 -1.61 5.11 -5.38
CA THR A 79 -3.08 5.23 -5.44
C THR A 79 -3.75 3.87 -5.67
N ALA A 80 -3.19 3.01 -6.52
CA ALA A 80 -3.70 1.66 -6.75
C ALA A 80 -3.66 0.82 -5.46
N MET A 81 -2.52 0.82 -4.74
CA MET A 81 -2.40 0.10 -3.46
C MET A 81 -3.28 0.69 -2.35
N ALA A 82 -3.50 2.01 -2.34
CA ALA A 82 -4.44 2.63 -1.40
C ALA A 82 -5.88 2.13 -1.61
N ARG A 83 -6.27 1.85 -2.85
CA ARG A 83 -7.59 1.28 -3.21
C ARG A 83 -7.67 -0.24 -3.07
N ALA A 84 -6.53 -0.93 -3.10
CA ALA A 84 -6.45 -2.39 -3.05
C ALA A 84 -7.23 -3.01 -1.88
N GLU A 85 -7.74 -4.22 -2.09
CA GLU A 85 -8.24 -5.07 -1.03
C GLU A 85 -7.10 -5.46 -0.08
N THR A 86 -7.34 -5.39 1.24
CA THR A 86 -6.29 -5.62 2.24
C THR A 86 -5.72 -7.04 2.14
N GLY A 87 -6.58 -8.05 1.96
CA GLY A 87 -6.14 -9.46 1.90
C GLY A 87 -5.24 -9.73 0.70
N ALA A 88 -5.65 -9.28 -0.49
CA ALA A 88 -4.90 -9.41 -1.73
C ALA A 88 -3.54 -8.68 -1.65
N LEU A 89 -3.52 -7.44 -1.14
CA LEU A 89 -2.30 -6.66 -0.98
C LEU A 89 -1.29 -7.36 -0.06
N VAL A 90 -1.76 -7.85 1.10
CA VAL A 90 -0.92 -8.57 2.07
C VAL A 90 -0.39 -9.88 1.47
N HIS A 91 -1.23 -10.63 0.75
CA HIS A 91 -0.78 -11.87 0.10
C HIS A 91 0.27 -11.61 -0.98
N LEU A 92 0.08 -10.58 -1.82
CA LEU A 92 1.04 -10.25 -2.85
C LEU A 92 2.38 -9.80 -2.27
N TRP A 93 2.34 -8.96 -1.23
CA TRP A 93 3.53 -8.60 -0.45
C TRP A 93 4.23 -9.84 0.09
N TYR A 94 3.52 -10.68 0.84
CA TYR A 94 4.07 -11.90 1.44
C TYR A 94 4.72 -12.82 0.39
N ALA A 95 4.02 -13.04 -0.73
CA ALA A 95 4.48 -13.88 -1.82
C ALA A 95 5.73 -13.36 -2.53
N ASN A 96 6.05 -12.06 -2.43
CA ASN A 96 7.23 -11.46 -3.05
C ASN A 96 8.37 -11.21 -2.05
N THR A 97 8.06 -11.04 -0.77
CA THR A 97 9.05 -10.87 0.30
C THR A 97 9.74 -12.21 0.63
N PHE A 98 8.98 -13.30 0.70
CA PHE A 98 9.49 -14.61 1.14
C PHE A 98 9.88 -15.57 0.00
N GLN A 99 10.19 -15.05 -1.19
CA GLN A 99 10.63 -15.90 -2.30
C GLN A 99 12.03 -16.47 -2.02
N PRO A 100 12.24 -17.80 -2.20
CA PRO A 100 13.57 -18.39 -2.09
C PRO A 100 14.59 -17.66 -2.97
N GLY A 101 15.72 -17.25 -2.39
CA GLY A 101 16.79 -16.54 -3.11
C GLY A 101 16.61 -15.03 -3.26
N ARG A 102 15.53 -14.44 -2.72
CA ARG A 102 15.43 -12.98 -2.54
C ARG A 102 15.73 -12.64 -1.08
N HIS A 103 16.80 -11.89 -0.83
CA HIS A 103 17.16 -11.38 0.50
C HIS A 103 16.52 -10.01 0.73
N ASN A 104 15.19 -9.96 0.71
CA ASN A 104 14.47 -8.72 1.01
C ASN A 104 14.18 -8.71 2.51
N HIS A 105 15.01 -8.04 3.30
CA HIS A 105 14.79 -7.92 4.74
C HIS A 105 14.28 -6.52 5.07
N GLU A 106 12.98 -6.32 4.84
CA GLU A 106 12.34 -5.05 5.16
C GLU A 106 12.23 -4.83 6.68
N PHE A 107 12.46 -3.60 7.12
CA PHE A 107 12.30 -3.16 8.49
C PHE A 107 11.24 -2.06 8.55
N PRO A 108 10.09 -2.28 9.22
CA PRO A 108 9.14 -1.20 9.48
C PRO A 108 9.83 -0.12 10.33
N GLY A 109 10.14 1.02 9.72
CA GLY A 109 10.86 2.12 10.39
C GLY A 109 9.94 2.87 11.32
N GLU A 110 8.81 3.36 10.79
CA GLU A 110 7.75 3.98 11.58
C GLU A 110 6.38 3.48 11.15
N VAL A 111 5.55 3.16 12.14
CA VAL A 111 4.12 2.87 11.96
C VAL A 111 3.34 3.87 12.80
N ARG A 112 2.63 4.78 12.13
CA ARG A 112 1.97 5.92 12.77
C ARG A 112 0.48 5.88 12.47
N HIS A 113 -0.32 6.06 13.50
CA HIS A 113 -1.75 6.22 13.37
C HIS A 113 -2.18 7.54 14.00
N GLY A 114 -2.98 8.32 13.27
CA GLY A 114 -3.39 9.65 13.72
C GLY A 114 -4.57 10.21 12.93
N ALA A 115 -5.00 11.40 13.32
CA ALA A 115 -5.96 12.20 12.57
C ALA A 115 -5.22 13.27 11.78
N LEU A 116 -5.56 13.43 10.49
CA LEU A 116 -5.04 14.50 9.64
C LEU A 116 -6.19 15.44 9.22
N PRO A 117 -5.96 16.76 9.23
CA PRO A 117 -6.95 17.72 8.78
C PRO A 117 -7.07 17.69 7.25
N VAL A 118 -8.29 17.63 6.75
CA VAL A 118 -8.62 17.82 5.34
C VAL A 118 -8.84 19.30 5.10
N ARG A 119 -7.98 19.90 4.29
CA ARG A 119 -8.02 21.32 3.97
C ARG A 119 -8.33 21.53 2.50
N VAL A 120 -9.20 22.49 2.20
CA VAL A 120 -9.55 22.88 0.84
C VAL A 120 -9.43 24.40 0.69
N ARG A 121 -9.24 24.88 -0.55
CA ARG A 121 -9.37 26.30 -0.84
C ARG A 121 -10.85 26.66 -0.94
N HIS A 122 -11.31 27.59 -0.11
CA HIS A 122 -12.68 28.05 -0.12
C HIS A 122 -12.99 28.74 -1.46
N PRO A 123 -14.08 28.36 -2.17
CA PRO A 123 -14.33 28.81 -3.53
C PRO A 123 -14.57 30.32 -3.65
N LEU A 124 -15.20 30.94 -2.64
CA LEU A 124 -15.49 32.38 -2.66
C LEU A 124 -14.34 33.26 -2.13
N THR A 125 -13.65 32.84 -1.07
CA THR A 125 -12.66 33.68 -0.36
C THR A 125 -11.22 33.32 -0.73
N GLY A 126 -10.98 32.17 -1.37
CA GLY A 126 -9.64 31.64 -1.66
C GLY A 126 -8.84 31.18 -0.43
N ALA A 127 -9.37 31.40 0.78
CA ALA A 127 -8.72 31.02 2.03
C ALA A 127 -8.67 29.49 2.20
N THR A 128 -7.63 29.00 2.85
CA THR A 128 -7.54 27.56 3.19
C THR A 128 -8.41 27.31 4.42
N VAL A 129 -9.38 26.42 4.30
CA VAL A 129 -10.30 26.05 5.37
C VAL A 129 -10.20 24.56 5.67
N THR A 130 -10.22 24.18 6.95
CA THR A 130 -10.33 22.78 7.37
C THR A 130 -11.80 22.37 7.34
N VAL A 131 -12.12 21.32 6.59
CA VAL A 131 -13.51 20.86 6.40
C VAL A 131 -13.81 19.54 7.10
N ALA A 132 -12.78 18.75 7.40
CA ALA A 132 -12.91 17.47 8.09
C ALA A 132 -11.57 17.08 8.72
N GLU A 133 -11.59 16.02 9.52
CA GLU A 133 -10.42 15.27 9.91
C GLU A 133 -10.59 13.81 9.51
N VAL A 134 -9.53 13.18 9.02
CA VAL A 134 -9.53 11.77 8.62
C VAL A 134 -8.51 11.00 9.43
N ARG A 135 -8.93 9.84 9.94
CA ARG A 135 -8.01 8.89 10.57
C ARG A 135 -7.19 8.21 9.48
N VAL A 136 -5.89 8.12 9.68
CA VAL A 136 -4.96 7.52 8.72
C VAL A 136 -3.93 6.67 9.45
N THR A 137 -3.42 5.68 8.75
CA THR A 137 -2.21 4.96 9.11
C THR A 137 -1.15 5.25 8.04
N GLU A 138 0.02 5.68 8.48
CA GLU A 138 1.20 5.98 7.66
C GLU A 138 2.32 5.02 8.08
N VAL A 139 2.98 4.41 7.10
CA VAL A 139 4.10 3.51 7.30
C VAL A 139 5.24 3.88 6.37
N GLU A 140 6.42 3.98 6.97
CA GLU A 140 7.70 4.11 6.27
C GLU A 140 8.51 2.85 6.57
N THR A 141 8.84 2.11 5.52
CA THR A 141 9.62 0.86 5.61
C THR A 141 11.00 1.09 5.04
N ILE A 142 12.01 0.48 5.65
CA ILE A 142 13.41 0.62 5.29
C ILE A 142 13.91 -0.72 4.77
N ASP A 143 14.73 -0.70 3.72
CA ASP A 143 15.37 -1.90 3.17
C ASP A 143 16.87 -1.65 2.96
N ASP A 144 17.66 -2.70 3.08
CA ASP A 144 19.10 -2.65 2.86
C ASP A 144 19.41 -2.77 1.37
N LEU A 145 20.37 -1.97 0.90
CA LEU A 145 20.81 -1.97 -0.49
C LEU A 145 22.00 -2.90 -0.63
N ASP A 146 21.73 -4.13 -1.08
CA ASP A 146 22.69 -5.22 -1.12
C ASP A 146 23.13 -5.59 -2.55
N ARG A 147 22.50 -5.03 -3.59
CA ARG A 147 22.87 -5.36 -4.98
C ARG A 147 24.16 -4.69 -5.39
N ALA A 148 24.83 -5.25 -6.39
CA ALA A 148 26.14 -4.78 -6.85
C ALA A 148 26.10 -3.37 -7.47
N GLU A 149 24.94 -2.99 -8.04
CA GLU A 149 24.74 -1.71 -8.73
C GLU A 149 24.15 -0.61 -7.83
N GLU A 150 23.86 -0.93 -6.57
CA GLU A 150 23.24 -0.01 -5.60
C GLU A 150 24.29 0.63 -4.68
N ASP A 151 23.98 1.79 -4.11
CA ASP A 151 24.82 2.41 -3.07
C ASP A 151 24.61 1.69 -1.73
N ARG A 152 25.44 0.67 -1.49
CA ARG A 152 25.42 -0.16 -0.27
C ARG A 152 25.77 0.59 1.03
N SER A 153 26.12 1.87 0.95
CA SER A 153 26.31 2.71 2.14
C SER A 153 25.01 3.34 2.64
N ARG A 154 23.93 3.20 1.88
CA ARG A 154 22.64 3.82 2.14
C ARG A 154 21.52 2.79 2.23
N LEU A 155 20.43 3.24 2.84
CA LEU A 155 19.19 2.51 2.98
C LEU A 155 18.17 3.04 2.00
N ASP A 156 17.25 2.15 1.62
CA ASP A 156 16.15 2.44 0.73
C ASP A 156 14.83 2.62 1.49
N LEU A 157 13.86 3.31 0.90
CA LEU A 157 12.61 3.67 1.59
C LEU A 157 11.32 3.36 0.83
N GLY A 158 10.47 2.54 1.43
CA GLY A 158 9.09 2.29 1.04
C GLY A 158 8.10 3.15 1.78
N TYR A 159 6.99 3.48 1.11
CA TYR A 159 5.93 4.28 1.70
C TYR A 159 4.56 3.66 1.52
N GLY A 160 3.77 3.64 2.58
CA GLY A 160 2.40 3.16 2.59
C GLY A 160 1.50 4.06 3.44
N MET A 161 0.29 4.32 2.95
CA MET A 161 -0.69 5.10 3.68
C MET A 161 -2.11 4.66 3.35
N CYS A 162 -2.94 4.51 4.38
CA CYS A 162 -4.35 4.16 4.20
C CYS A 162 -5.24 4.83 5.25
N PHE A 163 -6.54 4.95 4.95
CA PHE A 163 -7.52 5.44 5.92
C PHE A 163 -7.74 4.45 7.08
N GLY A 164 -8.14 5.00 8.22
CA GLY A 164 -8.44 4.25 9.44
C GLY A 164 -7.19 3.70 10.12
N HIS A 165 -7.41 2.77 11.05
CA HIS A 165 -6.36 2.05 11.79
C HIS A 165 -6.13 0.69 11.14
N ASN A 166 -5.43 0.69 9.99
CA ASN A 166 -5.16 -0.52 9.20
C ASN A 166 -3.66 -0.67 8.92
N GLU A 167 -2.92 -0.93 9.99
CA GLU A 167 -1.45 -1.07 9.96
C GLU A 167 -0.99 -2.17 9.01
N ARG A 168 -1.67 -3.32 8.99
CA ARG A 168 -1.31 -4.43 8.08
C ARG A 168 -1.35 -4.01 6.61
N LYS A 169 -2.34 -3.19 6.21
CA LYS A 169 -2.45 -2.68 4.85
C LYS A 169 -1.33 -1.70 4.55
N ALA A 170 -1.08 -0.76 5.46
CA ALA A 170 -0.04 0.25 5.28
C ALA A 170 1.37 -0.36 5.24
N ILE A 171 1.65 -1.37 6.08
CA ILE A 171 2.93 -2.12 6.07
C ILE A 171 3.11 -2.84 4.72
N ALA A 172 2.11 -3.63 4.29
CA ALA A 172 2.19 -4.34 3.01
C ALA A 172 2.32 -3.38 1.82
N MET A 173 1.67 -2.22 1.88
CA MET A 173 1.79 -1.15 0.87
C MET A 173 3.21 -0.58 0.82
N ALA A 174 3.82 -0.28 1.96
CA ALA A 174 5.18 0.25 2.02
C ALA A 174 6.21 -0.76 1.51
N GLY A 175 6.06 -2.04 1.87
CA GLY A 175 6.89 -3.12 1.35
C GLY A 175 6.73 -3.31 -0.16
N LEU A 176 5.50 -3.34 -0.68
CA LEU A 176 5.27 -3.48 -2.12
C LEU A 176 5.77 -2.28 -2.93
N ASP A 177 5.70 -1.07 -2.40
CA ASP A 177 6.29 0.11 -3.04
C ASP A 177 7.81 -0.06 -3.25
N LEU A 178 8.53 -0.59 -2.24
CA LEU A 178 9.94 -0.98 -2.38
C LEU A 178 10.12 -2.09 -3.40
N LEU A 179 9.37 -3.18 -3.28
CA LEU A 179 9.51 -4.35 -4.14
C LEU A 179 9.31 -3.99 -5.61
N VAL A 180 8.27 -3.21 -5.94
CA VAL A 180 8.01 -2.77 -7.32
C VAL A 180 9.13 -1.85 -7.82
N HIS A 181 9.57 -0.90 -6.98
CA HIS A 181 10.67 -0.03 -7.34
C HIS A 181 11.95 -0.82 -7.65
N ARG A 182 12.32 -1.72 -6.74
CA ARG A 182 13.52 -2.54 -6.87
C ARG A 182 13.40 -3.54 -7.99
N ASP A 183 12.20 -4.03 -8.31
CA ASP A 183 11.96 -4.94 -9.43
C ASP A 183 12.25 -4.27 -10.78
N GLY A 184 12.03 -2.96 -10.90
CA GLY A 184 12.41 -2.18 -12.08
C GLY A 184 11.80 -2.71 -13.39
N GLY A 185 10.63 -3.34 -13.32
CA GLY A 185 9.95 -3.94 -14.47
C GLY A 185 10.53 -5.27 -14.96
N ARG A 186 11.36 -5.95 -14.16
CA ARG A 186 11.91 -7.27 -14.52
C ARG A 186 10.87 -8.40 -14.44
N SER A 187 9.78 -8.19 -13.71
CA SER A 187 8.70 -9.15 -13.53
C SER A 187 7.32 -8.53 -13.79
N SER A 188 6.27 -9.34 -13.62
CA SER A 188 4.86 -8.90 -13.65
C SER A 188 4.43 -8.13 -12.40
N LEU A 189 5.29 -7.94 -11.39
CA LEU A 189 4.89 -7.40 -10.09
C LEU A 189 4.22 -6.02 -10.18
N GLU A 190 4.74 -5.10 -11.00
CA GLU A 190 4.07 -3.81 -11.20
C GLU A 190 2.68 -3.98 -11.81
N GLN A 191 2.53 -4.90 -12.76
CA GLN A 191 1.24 -5.20 -13.38
C GLN A 191 0.25 -5.82 -12.38
N GLU A 192 0.70 -6.73 -11.52
CA GLU A 192 -0.11 -7.34 -10.47
C GLU A 192 -0.60 -6.27 -9.48
N VAL A 193 0.29 -5.38 -9.03
CA VAL A 193 -0.10 -4.26 -8.15
C VAL A 193 -1.16 -3.36 -8.79
N LEU A 194 -1.06 -3.11 -10.10
CA LEU A 194 -1.98 -2.21 -10.79
C LEU A 194 -3.32 -2.85 -11.16
N LEU A 195 -3.36 -4.15 -11.46
CA LEU A 195 -4.51 -4.78 -12.12
C LEU A 195 -5.18 -5.91 -11.34
N THR A 196 -4.56 -6.47 -10.29
CA THR A 196 -5.10 -7.67 -9.63
C THR A 196 -5.45 -7.47 -8.17
N LEU A 197 -5.35 -6.24 -7.66
CA LEU A 197 -5.56 -5.94 -6.25
C LEU A 197 -6.88 -5.23 -5.93
N ASP A 198 -7.61 -4.71 -6.92
CA ASP A 198 -8.91 -4.07 -6.69
C ASP A 198 -9.99 -5.13 -6.47
N GLY A 199 -10.47 -5.25 -5.24
CA GLY A 199 -11.49 -6.23 -4.85
C GLY A 199 -12.85 -6.00 -5.53
N ILE A 200 -13.17 -4.77 -5.96
CA ILE A 200 -14.41 -4.49 -6.69
C ILE A 200 -14.34 -5.12 -8.08
N GLU A 201 -13.23 -4.90 -8.79
CA GLU A 201 -13.02 -5.49 -10.12
C GLU A 201 -12.92 -7.01 -10.05
N ALA A 202 -12.14 -7.54 -9.10
CA ALA A 202 -11.96 -8.97 -8.91
C ALA A 202 -13.29 -9.67 -8.57
N SER A 203 -14.07 -9.10 -7.65
CA SER A 203 -15.39 -9.64 -7.29
C SER A 203 -16.37 -9.59 -8.46
N GLY A 204 -16.43 -8.46 -9.19
CA GLY A 204 -17.26 -8.35 -10.38
C GLY A 204 -16.92 -9.39 -11.45
N PHE A 205 -15.63 -9.64 -11.67
CA PHE A 205 -15.17 -10.70 -12.56
C PHE A 205 -15.43 -12.10 -12.00
N LEU A 206 -15.45 -12.34 -10.69
CA LEU A 206 -15.85 -13.67 -10.21
C LEU A 206 -17.36 -13.89 -10.43
N GLU A 207 -18.15 -12.87 -10.14
CA GLU A 207 -19.61 -12.91 -10.19
C GLU A 207 -20.17 -13.05 -11.61
N HIS A 208 -19.47 -12.55 -12.64
CA HIS A 208 -19.93 -12.69 -14.03
C HIS A 208 -20.06 -14.15 -14.46
N LEU A 209 -19.31 -15.09 -13.87
CA LEU A 209 -19.36 -16.51 -14.21
C LEU A 209 -20.74 -17.14 -13.99
N LYS A 210 -21.60 -16.50 -13.18
CA LYS A 210 -22.99 -16.92 -12.96
C LYS A 210 -23.91 -16.57 -14.14
N LEU A 211 -23.51 -15.66 -15.01
CA LEU A 211 -24.28 -15.28 -16.18
C LEU A 211 -24.27 -16.42 -17.22
N PRO A 212 -25.20 -16.41 -18.20
CA PRO A 212 -25.25 -17.48 -19.19
C PRO A 212 -24.04 -17.47 -20.14
N HIS A 213 -23.29 -18.58 -20.20
CA HIS A 213 -22.15 -18.80 -21.10
C HIS A 213 -22.42 -19.88 -22.17
N TYR A 214 -23.69 -20.19 -22.46
CA TYR A 214 -24.07 -21.34 -23.30
C TYR A 214 -23.65 -21.21 -24.77
N VAL A 215 -23.54 -19.98 -25.31
CA VAL A 215 -23.08 -19.76 -26.69
C VAL A 215 -21.60 -20.07 -26.84
N ASP A 216 -20.77 -19.55 -25.94
CA ASP A 216 -19.33 -19.83 -25.94
C ASP A 216 -19.06 -21.31 -25.64
N PHE A 217 -19.77 -21.88 -24.67
CA PHE A 217 -19.65 -23.28 -24.33
C PHE A 217 -20.03 -24.20 -25.51
N ARG A 218 -21.11 -23.87 -26.25
CA ARG A 218 -21.47 -24.61 -27.47
C ARG A 218 -20.35 -24.58 -28.51
N SER A 219 -19.74 -23.41 -28.73
CA SER A 219 -18.61 -23.27 -29.65
C SER A 219 -17.40 -24.14 -29.23
N VAL A 220 -17.14 -24.25 -27.93
CA VAL A 220 -16.10 -25.16 -27.40
C VAL A 220 -16.48 -26.63 -27.63
N LEU A 221 -17.72 -27.03 -27.41
CA LEU A 221 -18.21 -28.40 -27.65
C LEU A 221 -18.09 -28.79 -29.12
N ASP A 222 -18.52 -27.93 -30.03
CA ASP A 222 -18.47 -28.20 -31.47
C ASP A 222 -17.01 -28.36 -31.94
N ARG A 223 -16.08 -27.52 -31.43
CA ARG A 223 -14.63 -27.70 -31.66
C ARG A 223 -14.11 -29.04 -31.14
N LYS A 224 -14.52 -29.48 -29.95
CA LYS A 224 -14.10 -30.77 -29.38
C LYS A 224 -14.65 -31.96 -30.17
N ARG A 225 -15.87 -31.87 -30.70
CA ARG A 225 -16.47 -32.90 -31.56
C ARG A 225 -15.73 -33.02 -32.89
N ALA A 226 -15.40 -31.89 -33.53
CA ALA A 226 -14.62 -31.90 -34.76
C ALA A 226 -13.24 -32.54 -34.59
N VAL A 227 -12.53 -32.21 -33.50
CA VAL A 227 -11.23 -32.84 -33.18
C VAL A 227 -11.36 -34.35 -32.97
N ARG A 228 -12.42 -34.81 -32.30
CA ARG A 228 -12.67 -36.25 -32.10
C ARG A 228 -12.92 -36.97 -33.43
N ALA A 229 -13.77 -36.42 -34.29
CA ALA A 229 -14.05 -37.01 -35.60
C ALA A 229 -12.77 -37.14 -36.44
N ALA A 230 -11.94 -36.09 -36.50
CA ALA A 230 -10.67 -36.12 -37.22
C ALA A 230 -9.68 -37.17 -36.66
N MET A 231 -9.66 -37.39 -35.34
CA MET A 231 -8.82 -38.44 -34.72
C MET A 231 -9.33 -39.85 -35.02
N GLU A 232 -10.64 -40.04 -35.14
CA GLU A 232 -11.24 -41.32 -35.51
C GLU A 232 -11.01 -41.64 -36.98
N GLU A 233 -11.05 -40.64 -37.87
CA GLU A 233 -10.73 -40.80 -39.30
C GLU A 233 -9.24 -41.08 -39.57
N ALA A 234 -8.36 -40.60 -38.70
CA ALA A 234 -6.91 -40.82 -38.80
C ALA A 234 -6.45 -42.18 -38.24
N ARG A 235 -7.35 -42.95 -37.61
CA ARG A 235 -7.07 -44.25 -36.98
C ARG A 235 -7.48 -45.41 -37.86
#